data_AF-A0A2V6UH40-F1
#
_entry.id   AF-A0A2V6UH40-F1
#
_cell.length_a   1.000
_cell.length_b   1.000
_cell.length_c   1.000
_cell.angle_alpha   90.00
_cell.angle_beta   90.00
_cell.angle_gamma   90.00
#
_symmetry.space_group_name_H-M   'P 1'
#
loop_
_entity.id
_entity.type
_entity.pdbx_description
1 polymer ?
#
loop_
_entity_poly.entity_id
_entity_poly.type
_entity_poly.pdbx_seq_one_letter_code
_entity_poly.pdbx_strand_id
1 'polypeptide(L)'
;MNTTTAEHGREFWRGVLLAGGFIALPRWTLEPVPGIGEHEARIPDELVAAVRRLADELAVPLSSVLLTAHAKVLGALSGEREVSTGYATVEGRR
;
A
#
# COMPACT_ATOMS: atom_id res chain seq x y z
N MET A 1 31.25 16.05 -12.67
CA MET A 1 29.81 16.36 -12.77
C MET A 1 29.18 15.94 -11.46
N ASN A 2 28.84 16.88 -10.57
CA ASN A 2 28.17 16.55 -9.31
C ASN A 2 26.68 16.42 -9.58
N THR A 3 26.19 15.20 -9.73
CA THR A 3 24.75 14.93 -9.77
C THR A 3 24.13 15.39 -8.45
N THR A 4 23.09 16.18 -8.56
CA THR A 4 22.36 16.73 -7.41
C THR A 4 21.57 15.63 -6.69
N THR A 5 21.22 15.83 -5.41
CA THR A 5 20.37 14.89 -4.66
C THR A 5 19.04 14.60 -5.38
N ALA A 6 18.51 15.58 -6.11
CA ALA A 6 17.30 15.42 -6.91
C ALA A 6 17.51 14.50 -8.12
N GLU A 7 18.67 14.56 -8.76
CA GLU A 7 19.02 13.66 -9.88
C GLU A 7 19.21 12.22 -9.39
N HIS A 8 19.92 12.04 -8.28
CA HIS A 8 20.06 10.73 -7.64
C HIS A 8 18.72 10.14 -7.20
N GLY A 9 17.84 10.95 -6.61
CA GLY A 9 16.48 10.51 -6.24
C GLY A 9 15.66 10.08 -7.45
N ARG A 10 15.71 10.84 -8.55
CA ARG A 10 15.01 10.47 -9.81
C ARG A 10 15.55 9.17 -10.40
N GLU A 11 16.86 8.99 -10.42
CA GLU A 11 17.49 7.78 -10.95
C GLU A 11 17.13 6.55 -10.12
N PHE A 12 17.17 6.67 -8.78
CA PHE A 12 16.73 5.63 -7.86
C PHE A 12 15.27 5.22 -8.13
N TRP A 13 14.33 6.17 -8.12
CA TRP A 13 12.91 5.86 -8.31
C TRP A 13 12.59 5.34 -9.70
N ARG A 14 13.32 5.79 -10.73
CA ARG A 14 13.20 5.21 -12.07
C ARG A 14 13.59 3.73 -12.07
N GLY A 15 14.68 3.36 -11.42
CA GLY A 15 15.10 1.95 -11.28
C GLY A 15 14.05 1.12 -10.54
N VAL A 16 13.56 1.61 -9.41
CA VAL A 16 12.53 0.92 -8.60
C VAL A 16 11.23 0.72 -9.36
N LEU A 17 10.70 1.78 -9.97
CA LEU A 17 9.38 1.75 -10.63
C LEU A 17 9.39 1.05 -11.99
N LEU A 18 10.52 1.01 -12.70
CA LEU A 18 10.63 0.24 -13.94
C LEU A 18 10.89 -1.25 -13.68
N ALA A 19 11.44 -1.62 -12.51
CA ALA A 19 11.61 -3.01 -12.12
C ALA A 19 10.29 -3.64 -11.63
N GLY A 20 9.42 -2.85 -11.00
CA GLY A 20 8.14 -3.31 -10.48
C GLY A 20 7.03 -3.38 -11.53
N GLY A 21 6.20 -4.42 -11.47
CA GLY A 21 4.97 -4.53 -12.25
C GLY A 21 3.85 -3.64 -11.69
N PHE A 22 2.96 -3.17 -12.57
CA PHE A 22 1.71 -2.53 -12.16
C PHE A 22 0.70 -3.59 -11.74
N ILE A 23 0.18 -3.49 -10.51
CA ILE A 23 -0.85 -4.42 -10.01
C ILE A 23 -2.22 -3.92 -10.46
N ALA A 24 -2.69 -4.44 -11.59
CA ALA A 24 -4.03 -4.14 -12.09
C ALA A 24 -5.08 -4.92 -11.26
N LEU A 25 -5.75 -4.23 -10.34
CA LEU A 25 -6.91 -4.82 -9.67
C LEU A 25 -8.08 -4.91 -10.67
N PRO A 26 -8.75 -6.07 -10.75
CA PRO A 26 -9.94 -6.21 -11.58
C PRO A 26 -11.06 -5.27 -11.10
N ARG A 27 -11.74 -4.63 -12.06
CA ARG A 27 -12.96 -3.87 -11.78
C ARG A 27 -14.13 -4.85 -11.68
N TRP A 28 -14.50 -5.27 -10.47
CA TRP A 28 -15.64 -6.18 -10.23
C TRP A 28 -16.99 -5.46 -10.29
N THR A 29 -17.24 -4.75 -11.38
CA THR A 29 -18.56 -4.21 -11.69
C THR A 29 -18.86 -4.48 -13.16
N LEU A 30 -20.07 -4.97 -13.44
CA LEU A 30 -20.56 -5.12 -14.81
C LEU A 30 -20.99 -3.78 -15.41
N GLU A 31 -21.30 -2.80 -14.55
CA GLU A 31 -21.82 -1.48 -14.93
C GLU A 31 -21.02 -0.40 -14.19
N PRO A 32 -19.83 -0.02 -14.68
CA PRO A 32 -19.03 1.03 -14.07
C PRO A 32 -19.69 2.40 -14.28
N VAL A 33 -19.95 3.11 -13.18
CA VAL A 33 -20.44 4.49 -13.19
C VAL A 33 -19.29 5.44 -12.79
N PRO A 34 -19.07 6.57 -13.48
CA PRO A 34 -18.08 7.55 -13.06
C PRO A 34 -18.38 8.10 -11.66
N GLY A 35 -17.37 8.10 -10.79
CA GLY A 35 -17.49 8.63 -9.43
C GLY A 35 -16.56 7.92 -8.45
N ILE A 36 -16.69 8.29 -7.17
CA ILE A 36 -16.02 7.65 -6.04
C ILE A 36 -17.13 7.04 -5.18
N GLY A 37 -17.01 5.74 -4.91
CA GLY A 37 -17.84 5.05 -3.93
C GLY A 37 -17.06 4.84 -2.64
N GLU A 38 -17.70 5.09 -1.50
CA GLU A 38 -17.14 4.84 -0.18
C GLU A 38 -17.75 3.58 0.42
N HIS A 39 -16.91 2.75 1.02
CA HIS A 39 -17.35 1.57 1.76
C HIS A 39 -16.69 1.58 3.13
N GLU A 40 -17.51 1.73 4.17
CA GLU A 40 -17.06 1.66 5.56
C GLU A 40 -17.38 0.29 6.16
N ALA A 41 -16.40 -0.30 6.83
CA ALA A 41 -16.56 -1.56 7.55
C ALA A 41 -16.00 -1.40 8.96
N ARG A 42 -16.80 -1.76 9.97
CA ARG A 42 -16.33 -1.78 11.35
C ARG A 42 -15.38 -2.97 11.55
N ILE A 43 -14.20 -2.70 12.08
CA ILE A 43 -13.27 -3.73 12.53
C ILE A 43 -13.66 -4.13 13.95
N PRO A 44 -13.88 -5.43 14.24
CA PRO A 44 -14.19 -5.87 15.59
C PRO A 44 -13.08 -5.52 16.59
N ASP A 45 -13.48 -5.16 17.81
CA ASP A 45 -12.55 -4.62 18.82
C ASP A 45 -11.48 -5.65 19.22
N GLU A 46 -11.85 -6.94 19.25
CA GLU A 46 -10.93 -8.04 19.49
C GLU A 46 -9.86 -8.18 18.39
N LEU A 47 -10.23 -7.91 17.13
CA LEU A 47 -9.29 -7.92 16.01
C LEU A 47 -8.34 -6.72 16.10
N VAL A 48 -8.87 -5.54 16.46
CA VAL A 48 -8.03 -4.35 16.70
C VAL A 48 -7.00 -4.63 17.80
N ALA A 49 -7.42 -5.23 18.92
CA ALA A 49 -6.53 -5.58 20.02
C ALA A 49 -5.46 -6.62 19.59
N ALA A 50 -5.84 -7.63 18.82
CA ALA A 50 -4.92 -8.65 18.32
C ALA A 50 -3.87 -8.06 17.36
N VAL A 51 -4.27 -7.17 16.44
CA VAL A 51 -3.34 -6.54 15.49
C VAL A 51 -2.37 -5.60 16.19
N ARG A 52 -2.83 -4.85 17.22
CA ARG A 52 -1.95 -4.00 18.03
C ARG A 52 -0.89 -4.83 18.77
N ARG A 53 -1.32 -5.90 19.43
CA ARG A 53 -0.40 -6.81 20.11
C ARG A 53 0.62 -7.41 19.15
N LEU A 54 0.20 -7.81 17.94
CA LEU A 54 1.12 -8.32 16.93
C LEU A 54 2.18 -7.27 16.52
N ALA A 55 1.78 -6.01 16.37
CA ALA A 55 2.72 -4.93 16.07
C ALA A 55 3.76 -4.75 17.20
N ASP A 56 3.31 -4.82 18.46
CA ASP A 56 4.17 -4.75 19.64
C ASP A 56 5.14 -5.93 19.73
N GLU A 57 4.63 -7.16 19.53
CA GLU A 57 5.44 -8.40 19.54
C GLU A 57 6.52 -8.40 18.45
N LEU A 58 6.22 -7.83 17.28
CA LEU A 58 7.16 -7.69 16.17
C LEU A 58 8.03 -6.42 16.25
N ALA A 59 7.81 -5.56 17.25
CA ALA A 59 8.48 -4.27 17.41
C ALA A 59 8.42 -3.37 16.14
N VAL A 60 7.27 -3.34 15.45
CA VAL A 60 7.04 -2.52 14.26
C VAL A 60 5.87 -1.55 14.47
N PRO A 61 5.83 -0.42 13.73
CA PRO A 61 4.64 0.43 13.74
C PRO A 61 3.40 -0.33 13.27
N LEU A 62 2.24 -0.07 13.89
CA LEU A 62 0.95 -0.65 13.51
C LEU A 62 0.65 -0.47 12.00
N SER A 63 1.03 0.67 11.43
CA SER A 63 0.87 0.94 9.99
C SER A 63 1.61 -0.06 9.10
N SER A 64 2.73 -0.62 9.56
CA SER A 64 3.48 -1.64 8.81
C SER A 64 2.67 -2.93 8.74
N VAL A 65 2.07 -3.36 9.85
CA VAL A 65 1.21 -4.55 9.88
C VAL A 65 -0.01 -4.37 8.99
N LEU A 66 -0.66 -3.19 9.06
CA LEU A 66 -1.80 -2.86 8.19
C LEU A 66 -1.42 -2.81 6.71
N LEU A 67 -0.27 -2.22 6.38
CA LEU A 67 0.24 -2.17 5.01
C LEU A 67 0.56 -3.58 4.49
N THR A 68 1.14 -4.45 5.31
CA THR A 68 1.37 -5.86 4.96
C THR A 68 0.06 -6.61 4.74
N ALA A 69 -0.95 -6.41 5.60
CA ALA A 69 -2.27 -7.00 5.42
C ALA A 69 -2.90 -6.54 4.09
N HIS A 70 -2.81 -5.24 3.78
CA HIS A 70 -3.27 -4.68 2.51
C HIS A 70 -2.54 -5.31 1.31
N ALA A 71 -1.20 -5.38 1.33
CA ALA A 71 -0.42 -6.01 0.26
C ALA A 71 -0.74 -7.50 0.08
N LYS A 72 -1.01 -8.21 1.18
CA LYS A 72 -1.43 -9.63 1.13
C LYS A 72 -2.77 -9.81 0.44
N VAL A 73 -3.74 -8.93 0.73
CA VAL A 73 -5.04 -8.92 0.05
C VAL A 73 -4.85 -8.59 -1.42
N LEU A 74 -4.09 -7.54 -1.76
CA LEU A 74 -3.82 -7.18 -3.16
C LEU A 74 -3.25 -8.35 -3.96
N GLY A 75 -2.22 -9.04 -3.44
CA GLY A 75 -1.61 -10.19 -4.12
C GLY A 75 -2.58 -11.37 -4.27
N ALA A 76 -3.45 -11.60 -3.29
CA ALA A 76 -4.49 -12.63 -3.41
C ALA A 76 -5.55 -12.28 -4.47
N LEU A 77 -5.91 -11.00 -4.59
CA LEU A 77 -6.92 -10.54 -5.54
C LEU A 77 -6.40 -10.44 -6.98
N SER A 78 -5.11 -10.11 -7.16
CA SER A 78 -4.46 -10.00 -8.48
C SER A 78 -3.82 -11.30 -8.96
N GLY A 79 -3.56 -12.26 -8.07
CA GLY A 79 -2.74 -13.45 -8.37
C GLY A 79 -1.23 -13.17 -8.39
N GLU A 80 -0.81 -11.97 -8.00
CA GLU A 80 0.59 -11.56 -8.03
C GLU A 80 1.33 -11.93 -6.74
N ARG A 81 2.58 -12.39 -6.90
CA ARG A 81 3.46 -12.72 -5.77
C ARG A 81 4.20 -11.51 -5.22
N GLU A 82 4.41 -10.50 -6.06
CA GLU A 82 5.04 -9.23 -5.70
C GLU A 82 4.05 -8.11 -5.97
N VAL A 83 3.86 -7.21 -5.00
CA VAL A 83 2.85 -6.16 -5.05
C VAL A 83 3.51 -4.81 -4.84
N SER A 84 3.29 -3.88 -5.76
CA SER A 84 3.59 -2.46 -5.59
C SER A 84 2.30 -1.69 -5.33
N THR A 85 2.25 -0.91 -4.25
CA THR A 85 1.10 -0.07 -3.88
C THR A 85 1.58 1.28 -3.38
N GLY A 86 0.76 2.32 -3.55
CA GLY A 86 1.03 3.62 -2.98
C GLY A 86 0.86 3.61 -1.46
N TYR A 87 1.73 4.31 -0.75
CA TYR A 87 1.62 4.50 0.70
C TYR A 87 1.59 6.00 1.00
N ALA A 88 0.43 6.49 1.43
CA ALA A 88 0.28 7.87 1.87
C ALA A 88 0.76 7.99 3.32
N THR A 89 1.90 8.64 3.52
CA THR A 89 2.31 9.10 4.85
C THR A 89 1.48 10.32 5.23
N VAL A 90 1.11 10.45 6.51
CA VAL A 90 0.43 11.65 7.02
C VAL A 90 1.16 12.90 6.54
N GLU A 91 0.40 13.83 5.98
CA GLU A 91 0.84 14.88 5.06
C GLU A 91 2.10 15.64 5.51
N GLY A 92 3.09 15.73 4.61
CA GLY A 92 3.95 16.90 4.59
C GLY A 92 3.05 18.11 4.33
N ARG A 93 2.96 18.99 5.33
CA ARG A 93 2.35 20.32 5.17
C ARG A 93 2.88 20.94 3.88
N ARG A 94 1.96 21.32 3.00
CA ARG A 94 2.23 22.04 1.76
C ARG A 94 3.05 23.32 2.00
#